data_AF-A0A7V3VD50-F1
#
_entry.id   AF-A0A7V3VD50-F1
#
_cell.length_a   1.000
_cell.length_b   1.000
_cell.length_c   1.000
_cell.angle_alpha   90.00
_cell.angle_beta   90.00
_cell.angle_gamma   90.00
#
_symmetry.space_group_name_H-M   'P 1'
#
loop_
_entity.id
_entity.type
_entity.pdbx_description
1 polymer ?
#
loop_
_entity_poly.entity_id
_entity_poly.type
_entity_poly.pdbx_seq_one_letter_code
_entity_poly.pdbx_strand_id
1 'polypeptide(L)'
;MLKVIRMSSDRRYPVKRTEYCKIVGETRVNNISKILKNLGFNVDVRKIENDDVDILVYKNDELVLVIEILNWRENVYMDYNRVKSILQNFSNPEYSNARKLLIFSFRKNIENQLSYFQAQNIDLLEVGFQTQPRQFYKFFKSKGNADGMRPNNIRTRELERKKLVGYLQQKGLI
;
A
#
# COMPACT_ATOMS: atom_id res chain seq x y z
N MET A 1 -5.90 26.10 16.20
CA MET A 1 -5.97 25.57 17.57
C MET A 1 -6.12 24.05 17.50
N LEU A 2 -5.06 23.28 17.79
CA LEU A 2 -5.10 21.81 17.72
C LEU A 2 -5.74 21.27 19.01
N LYS A 3 -6.91 20.65 18.89
CA LYS A 3 -7.66 20.04 19.99
C LYS A 3 -6.86 18.84 20.51
N VAL A 4 -6.25 18.96 21.69
CA VAL A 4 -5.61 17.85 22.38
C VAL A 4 -6.73 16.93 22.91
N ILE A 5 -7.01 15.86 22.17
CA ILE A 5 -7.97 14.84 22.58
C ILE A 5 -7.28 14.00 23.66
N ARG A 6 -7.72 14.14 24.92
CA ARG A 6 -7.40 13.18 25.99
C ARG A 6 -7.92 11.81 25.55
N MET A 7 -7.00 10.89 25.29
CA MET A 7 -7.34 9.56 24.80
C MET A 7 -7.74 8.67 25.98
N SER A 8 -8.97 8.16 25.98
CA SER A 8 -9.36 7.10 26.91
C SER A 8 -8.59 5.82 26.61
N SER A 9 -8.22 5.08 27.66
CA SER A 9 -7.41 3.84 27.60
C SER A 9 -8.02 2.75 26.71
N ASP A 10 -9.35 2.74 26.54
CA ASP A 10 -10.08 1.59 26.01
C ASP A 10 -10.27 1.59 24.49
N ARG A 11 -9.91 2.68 23.80
CA ARG A 11 -10.06 2.74 22.33
C ARG A 11 -9.07 1.81 21.64
N ARG A 12 -9.55 0.95 20.72
CA ARG A 12 -8.69 0.07 19.89
C ARG A 12 -7.92 0.84 18.80
N TYR A 13 -8.46 1.96 18.34
CA TYR A 13 -7.90 2.81 17.27
C TYR A 13 -7.86 4.28 17.71
N PRO A 14 -6.97 5.11 17.12
CA PRO A 14 -6.89 6.53 17.46
C PRO A 14 -8.11 7.34 16.97
N VAL A 15 -8.80 6.82 15.94
CA VAL A 15 -10.03 7.36 15.32
C VAL A 15 -11.01 6.21 15.05
N LYS A 16 -12.17 6.47 14.41
CA LYS A 16 -13.10 5.40 13.98
C LYS A 16 -12.36 4.41 13.06
N ARG A 17 -12.67 3.11 13.16
CA ARG A 17 -11.97 2.06 12.38
C ARG A 17 -11.95 2.35 10.87
N THR A 18 -13.08 2.74 10.29
CA THR A 18 -13.20 3.05 8.86
C THR A 18 -12.26 4.19 8.44
N GLU A 19 -12.26 5.27 9.22
CA GLU A 19 -11.39 6.43 9.00
C GLU A 19 -9.91 6.06 9.17
N TYR A 20 -9.59 5.25 10.18
CA TYR A 20 -8.24 4.72 10.38
C TYR A 20 -7.77 3.91 9.17
N CYS A 21 -8.58 2.97 8.68
CA CYS A 21 -8.23 2.15 7.51
C CYS A 21 -7.98 3.02 6.27
N LYS A 22 -8.85 4.01 6.02
CA LYS A 22 -8.70 4.95 4.91
C LYS A 22 -7.38 5.73 5.00
N ILE A 23 -7.13 6.40 6.12
CA ILE A 23 -5.92 7.21 6.31
C ILE A 23 -4.64 6.35 6.21
N VAL A 24 -4.65 5.14 6.76
CA VAL A 24 -3.50 4.23 6.68
C VAL A 24 -3.26 3.76 5.25
N GLY A 25 -4.32 3.41 4.49
CA GLY A 25 -4.22 3.09 3.07
C GLY A 25 -3.61 4.27 2.28
N GLU A 26 -4.23 5.44 2.38
CA GLU A 26 -3.78 6.68 1.70
C GLU A 26 -2.32 7.02 2.04
N THR A 27 -1.86 6.73 3.26
CA THR A 27 -0.48 7.00 3.67
C THR A 27 0.53 6.27 2.78
N ARG A 28 0.31 5.00 2.46
CA ARG A 28 1.23 4.22 1.62
C ARG A 28 1.09 4.61 0.15
N VAL A 29 -0.15 4.77 -0.34
CA VAL A 29 -0.44 5.25 -1.69
C VAL A 29 0.28 6.57 -1.98
N ASN A 30 0.16 7.54 -1.08
CA ASN A 30 0.82 8.85 -1.22
C ASN A 30 2.35 8.75 -1.22
N ASN A 31 2.94 7.86 -0.42
CA ASN A 31 4.39 7.67 -0.40
C ASN A 31 4.90 7.05 -1.70
N ILE A 32 4.25 5.96 -2.17
CA ILE A 32 4.59 5.27 -3.41
C ILE A 32 4.43 6.22 -4.62
N SER A 33 3.31 6.94 -4.70
CA SER A 33 3.07 7.94 -5.75
C SER A 33 4.16 9.01 -5.79
N LYS A 34 4.57 9.56 -4.63
CA LYS A 34 5.66 10.54 -4.56
C LYS A 34 7.00 9.97 -5.02
N ILE A 35 7.31 8.73 -4.66
CA ILE A 35 8.54 8.07 -5.11
C ILE A 35 8.53 7.95 -6.64
N LEU A 36 7.44 7.46 -7.23
CA LEU A 36 7.31 7.29 -8.68
C LEU A 36 7.41 8.63 -9.42
N LYS A 37 6.71 9.67 -8.94
CA LYS A 37 6.82 11.03 -9.51
C LYS A 37 8.26 11.56 -9.46
N ASN A 38 8.97 11.34 -8.36
CA ASN A 38 10.38 11.75 -8.24
C ASN A 38 11.33 10.97 -9.17
N LEU A 39 10.91 9.80 -9.67
CA LEU A 39 11.64 9.02 -10.66
C LEU A 39 11.29 9.42 -12.11
N GLY A 40 10.43 10.43 -12.31
CA GLY A 40 10.06 10.95 -13.63
C GLY A 40 8.83 10.31 -14.26
N PHE A 41 8.08 9.47 -13.52
CA PHE A 41 6.82 8.92 -14.03
C PHE A 41 5.66 9.91 -13.89
N ASN A 42 4.73 9.86 -14.85
CA ASN A 42 3.40 10.45 -14.70
C ASN A 42 2.55 9.47 -13.89
N VAL A 43 1.89 9.95 -12.83
CA VAL A 43 1.19 9.06 -11.88
C VAL A 43 -0.20 9.58 -11.58
N ASP A 44 -1.21 8.78 -11.91
CA ASP A 44 -2.60 8.98 -11.51
C ASP A 44 -2.91 8.13 -10.26
N VAL A 45 -3.53 8.75 -9.27
CA VAL A 45 -3.89 8.10 -8.01
C VAL A 45 -5.41 8.05 -7.93
N ARG A 46 -5.94 6.83 -7.91
CA ARG A 46 -7.38 6.60 -7.86
C ARG A 46 -7.88 6.76 -6.42
N LYS A 47 -9.14 7.12 -6.28
CA LYS A 47 -9.77 7.15 -4.95
C LYS A 47 -9.92 5.72 -4.46
N ILE A 48 -9.55 5.46 -3.20
CA ILE A 48 -9.64 4.14 -2.55
C ILE A 48 -11.07 3.55 -2.55
N GLU A 49 -12.09 4.40 -2.73
CA GLU A 49 -13.50 3.99 -2.79
C GLU A 49 -13.95 3.55 -4.18
N ASN A 50 -13.09 3.69 -5.21
CA ASN A 50 -13.39 3.20 -6.55
C ASN A 50 -13.03 1.71 -6.63
N ASP A 51 -13.86 0.92 -7.30
CA ASP A 51 -13.61 -0.49 -7.63
C ASP A 51 -12.54 -0.60 -8.75
N ASP A 52 -11.34 -0.14 -8.44
CA ASP A 52 -10.23 0.04 -9.38
C ASP A 52 -8.88 -0.10 -8.65
N VAL A 53 -7.79 -0.16 -9.39
CA VAL A 53 -6.43 -0.19 -8.82
C VAL A 53 -6.07 1.16 -8.16
N ASP A 54 -5.24 1.14 -7.12
CA ASP A 54 -4.86 2.36 -6.38
C ASP A 54 -4.06 3.38 -7.22
N ILE A 55 -3.15 2.92 -8.07
CA ILE A 55 -2.21 3.79 -8.81
C ILE A 55 -2.02 3.33 -10.25
N LEU A 56 -2.11 4.27 -11.19
CA LEU A 56 -1.73 4.11 -12.60
C LEU A 56 -0.43 4.88 -12.85
N VAL A 57 0.52 4.26 -13.55
CA VAL A 57 1.86 4.81 -13.79
C VAL A 57 2.17 4.82 -15.28
N TYR A 58 2.48 6.01 -15.78
CA TYR A 58 2.72 6.27 -17.19
C TYR A 58 4.17 6.71 -17.42
N LYS A 59 4.74 6.27 -18.54
CA LYS A 59 6.05 6.69 -19.05
C LYS A 59 5.89 7.05 -20.52
N ASN A 60 6.19 8.29 -20.90
CA ASN A 60 5.98 8.80 -22.26
C ASN A 60 4.54 8.54 -22.77
N ASP A 61 3.55 8.88 -21.94
CA ASP A 61 2.10 8.70 -22.19
C ASP A 61 1.60 7.25 -22.35
N GLU A 62 2.48 6.25 -22.24
CA GLU A 62 2.11 4.85 -22.19
C GLU A 62 1.91 4.38 -20.75
N LEU A 63 0.81 3.66 -20.49
CA LEU A 63 0.56 3.01 -19.20
C LEU A 63 1.48 1.79 -19.04
N VAL A 64 2.50 1.92 -18.20
CA VAL A 64 3.53 0.87 -18.04
C VAL A 64 3.32 -0.01 -16.81
N LEU A 65 2.62 0.50 -15.79
CA LEU A 65 2.45 -0.19 -14.52
C LEU A 65 1.15 0.23 -13.82
N VAL A 66 0.42 -0.76 -13.31
CA VAL A 66 -0.75 -0.58 -12.44
C VAL A 66 -0.49 -1.23 -11.08
N ILE A 67 -0.89 -0.55 -10.01
CA ILE A 67 -0.49 -0.93 -8.65
C ILE A 67 -1.71 -0.97 -7.72
N GLU A 68 -1.83 -2.07 -6.97
CA GLU A 68 -2.71 -2.21 -5.80
C GLU A 68 -1.85 -2.27 -4.53
N ILE A 69 -2.30 -1.67 -3.43
CA ILE A 69 -1.52 -1.49 -2.20
C ILE A 69 -2.27 -2.00 -0.96
N LEU A 70 -1.64 -2.92 -0.23
CA LEU A 70 -2.13 -3.48 1.04
C LEU A 70 -1.24 -3.03 2.20
N ASN A 71 -1.61 -1.91 2.83
CA ASN A 71 -0.93 -1.37 4.01
C ASN A 71 -1.50 -1.94 5.32
N TRP A 72 -1.43 -3.25 5.51
CA TRP A 72 -2.05 -3.97 6.62
C TRP A 72 -1.11 -4.21 7.80
N ARG A 73 -1.70 -4.51 8.97
CA ARG A 73 -0.94 -5.04 10.11
C ARG A 73 -0.52 -6.47 9.83
N GLU A 74 0.50 -6.95 10.55
CA GLU A 74 0.98 -8.33 10.44
C GLU A 74 -0.13 -9.37 10.64
N ASN A 75 -1.02 -9.15 11.60
CA ASN A 75 -2.05 -10.11 12.00
C ASN A 75 -3.34 -10.05 11.14
N VAL A 76 -3.30 -9.38 10.00
CA VAL A 76 -4.41 -9.33 9.04
C VAL A 76 -4.13 -10.35 7.93
N TYR A 77 -5.11 -11.16 7.58
CA TYR A 77 -5.00 -12.18 6.55
C TYR A 77 -5.98 -11.87 5.42
N MET A 78 -5.55 -12.09 4.19
CA MET A 78 -6.37 -11.92 3.01
C MET A 78 -7.39 -13.05 2.91
N ASP A 79 -8.67 -12.70 2.84
CA ASP A 79 -9.71 -13.64 2.48
C ASP A 79 -9.88 -13.76 0.96
N TYR A 80 -10.59 -14.79 0.53
CA TYR A 80 -10.81 -15.08 -0.88
C TYR A 80 -11.65 -14.01 -1.60
N ASN A 81 -12.54 -13.32 -0.89
CA ASN A 81 -13.33 -12.23 -1.47
C ASN A 81 -12.44 -11.05 -1.83
N ARG A 82 -11.46 -10.72 -0.97
CA ARG A 82 -10.47 -9.68 -1.25
C ARG A 82 -9.56 -10.07 -2.40
N VAL A 83 -9.16 -11.34 -2.52
CA VAL A 83 -8.44 -11.83 -3.71
C VAL A 83 -9.24 -11.54 -4.97
N LYS A 84 -10.51 -12.01 -5.02
CA LYS A 84 -11.39 -11.82 -6.18
C LYS A 84 -11.53 -10.35 -6.56
N SER A 85 -11.76 -9.49 -5.57
CA SER A 85 -11.85 -8.04 -5.79
C SER A 85 -10.57 -7.46 -6.39
N ILE A 86 -9.39 -7.81 -5.86
CA ILE A 86 -8.11 -7.33 -6.42
C ILE A 86 -7.89 -7.86 -7.84
N LEU A 87 -8.17 -9.14 -8.09
CA LEU A 87 -8.04 -9.74 -9.42
C LEU A 87 -8.99 -9.08 -10.42
N GLN A 88 -10.21 -8.72 -10.00
CA GLN A 88 -11.17 -8.00 -10.81
C GLN A 88 -10.66 -6.60 -11.17
N ASN A 89 -10.11 -5.84 -10.21
CA ASN A 89 -9.51 -4.53 -10.47
C ASN A 89 -8.39 -4.64 -11.53
N PHE A 90 -7.53 -5.66 -11.42
CA PHE A 90 -6.47 -5.93 -12.39
C PHE A 90 -6.95 -6.48 -13.73
N SER A 91 -8.20 -6.93 -13.86
CA SER A 91 -8.76 -7.47 -15.10
C SER A 91 -9.32 -6.42 -16.06
N ASN A 92 -9.29 -5.14 -15.69
CA ASN A 92 -9.73 -4.06 -16.58
C ASN A 92 -8.96 -4.13 -17.92
N PRO A 93 -9.66 -4.21 -19.07
CA PRO A 93 -9.03 -4.28 -20.40
C PRO A 93 -8.06 -3.13 -20.71
N GLU A 94 -8.26 -1.96 -20.10
CA GLU A 94 -7.34 -0.81 -20.23
C GLU A 94 -5.93 -1.12 -19.70
N TYR A 95 -5.80 -2.12 -18.83
CA TYR A 95 -4.53 -2.51 -18.19
C TYR A 95 -3.84 -3.68 -18.90
N SER A 96 -4.36 -4.13 -20.05
CA SER A 96 -3.88 -5.32 -20.77
C SER A 96 -2.39 -5.28 -21.12
N ASN A 97 -1.85 -4.11 -21.45
CA ASN A 97 -0.43 -3.93 -21.82
C ASN A 97 0.45 -3.49 -20.64
N ALA A 98 -0.14 -3.21 -19.48
CA ALA A 98 0.57 -2.72 -18.31
C ALA A 98 1.06 -3.88 -17.43
N ARG A 99 2.21 -3.72 -16.79
CA ARG A 99 2.61 -4.61 -15.71
C ARG A 99 1.68 -4.42 -14.51
N LYS A 100 1.38 -5.50 -13.80
CA LYS A 100 0.48 -5.50 -12.63
C LYS A 100 1.29 -5.77 -11.38
N LEU A 101 1.17 -4.92 -10.36
CA LEU A 101 1.95 -5.03 -9.14
C LEU A 101 1.06 -4.93 -7.90
N LEU A 102 1.14 -5.94 -7.02
CA LEU A 102 0.59 -5.88 -5.68
C LEU A 102 1.70 -5.55 -4.68
N ILE A 103 1.63 -4.38 -4.06
CA ILE A 103 2.52 -3.99 -2.95
C ILE A 103 1.84 -4.29 -1.63
N PHE A 104 2.48 -5.05 -0.75
CA PHE A 104 1.86 -5.45 0.52
C PHE A 104 2.84 -5.35 1.70
N SER A 105 2.28 -5.35 2.91
CA SER A 105 3.05 -5.10 4.13
C SER A 105 3.86 -6.32 4.57
N PHE A 106 3.26 -7.51 4.63
CA PHE A 106 3.91 -8.72 5.11
C PHE A 106 3.51 -9.94 4.28
N ARG A 107 4.44 -10.86 4.01
CA ARG A 107 4.15 -12.09 3.24
C ARG A 107 3.03 -12.92 3.84
N LYS A 108 3.01 -13.07 5.15
CA LYS A 108 1.95 -13.81 5.85
C LYS A 108 0.55 -13.24 5.65
N ASN A 109 0.41 -11.96 5.24
CA ASN A 109 -0.90 -11.38 4.92
C ASN A 109 -1.56 -12.08 3.72
N ILE A 110 -0.78 -12.63 2.79
CA ILE A 110 -1.26 -13.15 1.51
C ILE A 110 -0.77 -14.57 1.20
N GLU A 111 -0.10 -15.22 2.15
CA GLU A 111 0.67 -16.45 1.92
C GLU A 111 -0.15 -17.57 1.27
N ASN A 112 -1.38 -17.80 1.73
CA ASN A 112 -2.25 -18.86 1.19
C ASN A 112 -2.86 -18.48 -0.19
N GLN A 113 -2.58 -17.29 -0.70
CA GLN A 113 -3.21 -16.70 -1.87
C GLN A 113 -2.20 -16.30 -2.95
N LEU A 114 -0.90 -16.50 -2.69
CA LEU A 114 0.19 -16.16 -3.59
C LEU A 114 0.03 -16.77 -4.99
N SER A 115 -0.39 -18.04 -5.04
CA SER A 115 -0.57 -18.78 -6.29
C SER A 115 -1.61 -18.14 -7.21
N TYR A 116 -2.68 -17.55 -6.66
CA TYR A 116 -3.70 -16.87 -7.46
C TYR A 116 -3.15 -15.63 -8.16
N PHE A 117 -2.33 -14.83 -7.48
CA PHE A 117 -1.71 -13.65 -8.09
C PHE A 117 -0.66 -14.03 -9.14
N GLN A 118 0.16 -15.04 -8.83
CA GLN A 118 1.18 -15.54 -9.76
C GLN A 118 0.57 -16.12 -11.03
N ALA A 119 -0.52 -16.88 -10.92
CA ALA A 119 -1.25 -17.43 -12.06
C ALA A 119 -1.84 -16.35 -13.00
N GLN A 120 -2.00 -15.12 -12.50
CA GLN A 120 -2.52 -13.98 -13.25
C GLN A 120 -1.41 -13.00 -13.68
N ASN A 121 -0.14 -13.41 -13.61
CA ASN A 121 1.04 -12.59 -13.93
C ASN A 121 1.09 -11.27 -13.15
N ILE A 122 0.63 -11.28 -11.89
CA ILE A 122 0.73 -10.13 -10.99
C ILE A 122 2.03 -10.23 -10.20
N ASP A 123 2.90 -9.23 -10.36
CA ASP A 123 4.11 -9.10 -9.58
C ASP A 123 3.78 -8.78 -8.12
N LEU A 124 4.63 -9.26 -7.20
CA LEU A 124 4.42 -9.17 -5.76
C LEU A 124 5.60 -8.44 -5.11
N LEU A 125 5.35 -7.35 -4.39
CA LEU A 125 6.37 -6.59 -3.66
C LEU A 125 6.04 -6.48 -2.17
N GLU A 126 6.80 -7.21 -1.36
CA GLU A 126 6.73 -7.10 0.10
C GLU A 126 7.57 -5.93 0.62
N VAL A 127 6.94 -5.09 1.45
CA VAL A 127 7.61 -3.96 2.12
C VAL A 127 8.24 -4.38 3.47
N GLY A 128 7.62 -5.32 4.19
CA GLY A 128 8.08 -5.84 5.48
C GLY A 128 7.66 -5.02 6.70
N PHE A 129 6.72 -4.09 6.55
CA PHE A 129 6.14 -3.29 7.63
C PHE A 129 4.85 -2.59 7.20
N GLN A 130 4.03 -2.22 8.18
CA GLN A 130 2.93 -1.28 7.99
C GLN A 130 3.40 0.16 8.20
N THR A 131 3.07 1.07 7.27
CA THR A 131 3.39 2.50 7.41
C THR A 131 2.23 3.21 8.05
N GLN A 132 2.51 3.94 9.11
CA GLN A 132 1.52 4.61 9.94
C GLN A 132 1.72 6.12 9.91
N PRO A 133 0.66 6.94 9.84
CA PRO A 133 0.76 8.34 10.22
C PRO A 133 1.45 8.47 11.57
N ARG A 134 2.30 9.50 11.74
CA ARG A 134 3.13 9.65 12.96
C ARG A 134 2.30 9.65 14.23
N GLN A 135 1.12 10.27 14.22
CA GLN A 135 0.22 10.32 15.37
C GLN A 135 -0.37 8.93 15.69
N PHE A 136 -0.75 8.16 14.68
CA PHE A 136 -1.29 6.80 14.86
C PHE A 136 -0.21 5.84 15.37
N TYR A 137 1.00 5.94 14.83
CA TYR A 137 2.14 5.19 15.34
C TYR A 137 2.40 5.49 16.82
N LYS A 138 2.40 6.77 17.22
CA LYS A 138 2.58 7.16 18.63
C LYS A 138 1.50 6.55 19.53
N PHE A 139 0.24 6.55 19.09
CA PHE A 139 -0.87 5.93 19.80
C PHE A 139 -0.68 4.43 20.03
N PHE A 140 -0.30 3.67 18.99
CA PHE A 140 -0.05 2.24 19.15
C PHE A 140 1.20 1.96 19.99
N LYS A 141 2.24 2.79 19.82
CA LYS A 141 3.49 2.66 20.58
C LYS A 141 3.28 2.89 22.07
N SER A 142 2.48 3.88 22.47
CA SER A 142 2.17 4.11 23.89
C SER A 142 1.37 2.97 24.53
N LYS A 143 0.78 2.09 23.72
CA LYS A 143 0.05 0.89 24.16
C LYS A 143 0.86 -0.40 24.02
N GLY A 144 2.15 -0.33 23.69
CA GLY A 144 2.97 -1.53 23.43
C GLY A 144 2.52 -2.34 22.21
N ASN A 145 1.74 -1.73 21.31
CA ASN A 145 1.06 -2.41 20.21
C ASN A 145 1.56 -1.93 18.84
N ALA A 146 2.82 -1.52 18.73
CA ALA A 146 3.41 -0.97 17.50
C ALA A 146 4.27 -1.97 16.71
N ASP A 147 4.23 -3.25 17.07
CA ASP A 147 5.01 -4.28 16.40
C ASP A 147 4.64 -4.39 14.91
N GLY A 148 5.68 -4.51 14.07
CA GLY A 148 5.58 -4.46 12.61
C GLY A 148 5.23 -3.08 12.04
N MET A 149 4.97 -2.05 12.85
CA MET A 149 4.64 -0.71 12.36
C MET A 149 5.87 0.19 12.24
N ARG A 150 5.85 1.08 11.26
CA ARG A 150 6.80 2.19 11.14
C ARG A 150 6.06 3.52 10.98
N PRO A 151 6.50 4.60 11.65
CA PRO A 151 5.92 5.92 11.44
C PRO A 151 6.31 6.45 10.06
N ASN A 152 5.41 7.18 9.40
CA ASN A 152 5.68 7.85 8.13
C ASN A 152 6.68 8.99 8.35
N ASN A 153 7.95 8.72 8.05
CA ASN A 153 9.06 9.64 8.19
C ASN A 153 10.06 9.42 7.05
N ILE A 154 11.17 10.17 7.03
CA ILE A 154 12.18 10.09 5.97
C ILE A 154 12.76 8.67 5.88
N ARG A 155 13.13 8.07 7.02
CA ARG A 155 13.71 6.72 7.07
C ARG A 155 12.76 5.65 6.51
N THR A 156 11.48 5.69 6.89
CA THR A 156 10.48 4.74 6.39
C THR A 156 10.25 4.90 4.90
N ARG A 157 10.14 6.15 4.41
CA ARG A 157 10.01 6.45 2.97
C ARG A 157 11.22 5.99 2.17
N GLU A 158 12.41 6.08 2.74
CA GLU A 158 13.64 5.60 2.09
C GLU A 158 13.66 4.07 1.97
N LEU A 159 13.12 3.34 2.96
CA LEU A 159 12.98 1.88 2.86
C LEU A 159 11.96 1.48 1.78
N GLU A 160 10.81 2.16 1.74
CA GLU A 160 9.81 2.00 0.67
C GLU A 160 10.43 2.29 -0.70
N ARG A 161 11.19 3.39 -0.82
CA ARG A 161 11.89 3.79 -2.05
C ARG A 161 12.87 2.72 -2.51
N LYS A 162 13.74 2.22 -1.63
CA LYS A 162 14.72 1.18 -1.99
C LYS A 162 14.06 -0.08 -2.54
N LYS A 163 12.96 -0.53 -1.93
CA LYS A 163 12.19 -1.70 -2.37
C LYS A 163 11.56 -1.46 -3.75
N LEU A 164 10.90 -0.33 -3.93
CA LEU A 164 10.25 0.01 -5.20
C LEU A 164 11.27 0.22 -6.33
N VAL A 165 12.34 0.96 -6.08
CA VAL A 165 13.43 1.18 -7.07
C VAL A 165 14.06 -0.15 -7.48
N GLY A 166 14.37 -1.03 -6.52
CA GLY A 166 14.93 -2.35 -6.83
C GLY A 166 14.00 -3.18 -7.73
N TYR A 167 12.70 -3.15 -7.46
CA TYR A 167 11.69 -3.76 -8.33
C TYR A 167 11.68 -3.14 -9.74
N LEU A 168 11.63 -1.81 -9.84
CA LEU A 168 11.55 -1.11 -11.13
C LEU A 168 12.79 -1.38 -11.99
N GLN A 169 13.99 -1.41 -11.38
CA GLN A 169 15.24 -1.76 -12.06
C GLN A 169 15.23 -3.22 -12.55
N GLN A 170 14.80 -4.16 -11.69
CA GLN A 170 14.68 -5.57 -12.06
C GLN A 170 13.75 -5.79 -13.26
N LYS A 171 12.73 -4.94 -13.42
CA LYS A 171 11.74 -5.01 -14.50
C LYS A 171 12.08 -4.13 -15.71
N GLY A 172 13.22 -3.44 -15.69
CA GLY A 172 13.66 -2.56 -16.78
C GLY A 172 12.78 -1.34 -16.99
N LEU A 173 12.08 -0.87 -15.95
CA LEU A 173 11.22 0.32 -16.01
C LEU A 173 12.00 1.62 -15.80
N ILE A 174 13.13 1.55 -15.08
CA ILE A 174 14.12 2.62 -14.85
C ILE A 174 15.54 2.08 -14.99
#